data_AF-A0A916LL50-F1
#
_entry.id   AF-A0A916LL50-F1
#
_cell.length_a   1.000
_cell.length_b   1.000
_cell.length_c   1.000
_cell.angle_alpha   90.00
_cell.angle_beta   90.00
_cell.angle_gamma   90.00
#
_symmetry.space_group_name_H-M   'P 1'
#
loop_
_entity.id
_entity.type
_entity.pdbx_description
1 polymer ?
#
loop_
_entity_poly.entity_id
_entity_poly.type
_entity_poly.pdbx_seq_one_letter_code
_entity_poly.pdbx_strand_id
1 'polypeptide(L)'
;MRPSEFILVLDFGSQYTQLIARRIRELGVYSEVQPFNFPIDEIVRSKPKGIILSGGPASVYENGSPQVDVKLFELGIPVLGFCRYIINNSINSSNFIDNP
;
A
#
# COMPACT_ATOMS: atom_id res chain seq x y z
N MET A 1 -9.49 -19.86 8.41
CA MET A 1 -10.04 -19.39 7.13
C MET A 1 -9.74 -17.91 7.04
N ARG A 2 -8.87 -17.47 6.11
CA ARG A 2 -8.66 -16.03 5.90
C ARG A 2 -9.96 -15.44 5.37
N PRO A 3 -10.40 -14.26 5.84
CA PRO A 3 -11.59 -13.62 5.28
C PRO A 3 -11.41 -13.46 3.77
N SER A 4 -12.47 -13.71 3.01
CA SER A 4 -12.47 -13.70 1.54
C SER A 4 -12.10 -12.34 0.95
N GLU A 5 -12.21 -11.28 1.75
CA GLU A 5 -11.99 -9.90 1.36
C GLU A 5 -11.24 -9.17 2.47
N PHE A 6 -10.04 -8.67 2.16
CA PHE A 6 -9.25 -7.89 3.10
C PHE A 6 -8.43 -6.82 2.39
N ILE A 7 -8.04 -5.81 3.17
CA ILE A 7 -7.16 -4.73 2.73
C ILE A 7 -5.77 -4.96 3.29
N LEU A 8 -4.77 -4.96 2.40
CA LEU A 8 -3.37 -5.02 2.77
C LEU A 8 -2.85 -3.59 2.98
N VAL A 9 -2.28 -3.31 4.14
CA VAL A 9 -1.61 -2.03 4.44
C VAL A 9 -0.11 -2.27 4.41
N LEU A 10 0.58 -1.68 3.43
CA LEU A 10 2.04 -1.69 3.35
C LEU A 10 2.60 -0.52 4.17
N ASP A 11 3.43 -0.84 5.17
CA ASP A 11 3.97 0.11 6.13
C ASP A 11 5.34 0.65 5.71
N PHE A 12 5.39 1.95 5.48
CA PHE A 12 6.60 2.71 5.15
C PHE A 12 7.13 3.53 6.34
N GLY A 13 6.63 3.25 7.55
CA GLY A 13 7.05 3.91 8.78
C GLY A 13 6.21 5.14 9.15
N SER A 14 5.00 5.27 8.63
CA SER A 14 4.08 6.34 9.04
C SER A 14 3.55 6.13 10.45
N GLN A 15 3.49 7.23 11.21
CA GLN A 15 2.75 7.29 12.47
C GLN A 15 1.26 6.95 12.34
N TYR A 16 0.71 7.02 11.13
CA TYR A 16 -0.69 6.77 10.82
C TYR A 16 -0.98 5.32 10.41
N THR A 17 0.01 4.45 10.20
CA THR A 17 -0.21 3.05 9.72
C THR A 17 -1.23 2.30 10.57
N GLN A 18 -1.07 2.35 11.90
CA GLN A 18 -2.01 1.68 12.82
C GLN A 18 -3.39 2.34 12.84
N LEU A 19 -3.44 3.66 12.63
CA LEU A 19 -4.68 4.43 12.53
C LEU A 19 -5.46 4.05 11.27
N ILE A 20 -4.79 3.92 10.12
CA ILE A 20 -5.36 3.42 8.87
C ILE A 20 -5.92 2.00 9.08
N ALA A 21 -5.10 1.09 9.62
CA ALA A 21 -5.51 -0.29 9.88
C ALA A 21 -6.74 -0.37 10.80
N ARG A 22 -6.77 0.47 11.84
CA ARG A 22 -7.90 0.62 12.77
C ARG A 22 -9.15 1.14 12.06
N ARG A 23 -9.04 2.19 11.24
CA ARG A 23 -10.19 2.75 10.49
C ARG A 23 -10.80 1.72 9.54
N ILE A 24 -9.99 0.92 8.85
CA ILE A 24 -10.50 -0.17 8.01
C ILE A 24 -11.31 -1.18 8.83
N ARG A 25 -10.82 -1.56 10.01
CA ARG A 25 -11.52 -2.49 10.91
C ARG A 25 -12.79 -1.89 11.49
N GLU A 26 -12.80 -0.59 11.80
CA GLU A 26 -14.00 0.14 12.23
C GLU A 26 -15.08 0.16 11.12
N LEU A 27 -14.68 0.07 9.85
CA LEU A 27 -15.59 -0.09 8.71
C LEU A 27 -16.03 -1.54 8.48
N GLY A 28 -15.67 -2.48 9.36
CA GLY A 28 -16.05 -3.89 9.27
C GLY A 28 -15.21 -4.72 8.29
N VAL A 29 -14.12 -4.18 7.77
CA VAL A 29 -13.26 -4.87 6.81
C VAL A 29 -11.99 -5.37 7.51
N TYR A 30 -11.56 -6.60 7.22
CA TYR A 30 -10.30 -7.12 7.76
C TYR A 30 -9.11 -6.39 7.14
N SER A 31 -8.10 -6.08 7.96
CA SER A 31 -6.88 -5.43 7.51
C SER A 31 -5.62 -6.10 8.08
N GLU A 32 -4.65 -6.32 7.21
CA GLU A 32 -3.31 -6.80 7.56
C GLU A 32 -2.30 -5.67 7.36
N VAL A 33 -1.34 -5.55 8.27
CA VAL A 33 -0.22 -4.61 8.14
C VAL A 33 1.03 -5.42 7.85
N GLN A 34 1.71 -5.10 6.76
CA GLN A 34 2.97 -5.72 6.34
C GLN A 34 4.00 -4.62 6.04
N PRO A 35 5.31 -4.88 6.14
CA PRO A 35 6.32 -3.87 5.78
C PRO A 35 6.29 -3.54 4.28
N PHE A 36 6.80 -2.37 3.89
CA PHE A 36 6.78 -1.94 2.47
C PHE A 36 7.47 -2.90 1.48
N ASN A 37 8.47 -3.65 1.97
CA ASN A 37 9.23 -4.62 1.19
C ASN A 37 8.63 -6.03 1.23
N PHE A 38 7.36 -6.16 1.62
CA PHE A 38 6.66 -7.44 1.65
C PHE A 38 6.68 -8.09 0.25
N PRO A 39 7.01 -9.39 0.13
CA PRO A 39 7.22 -10.01 -1.17
C PRO A 39 5.97 -9.97 -2.05
N ILE A 40 6.12 -9.55 -3.32
CA ILE A 40 5.01 -9.54 -4.28
C ILE A 40 4.35 -10.91 -4.41
N ASP A 41 5.14 -11.98 -4.40
CA ASP A 41 4.59 -13.33 -4.49
C ASP A 41 3.63 -13.65 -3.33
N GLU A 42 3.87 -13.11 -2.14
CA GLU A 42 2.95 -13.23 -1.01
C GLU A 42 1.69 -12.39 -1.19
N ILE A 43 1.80 -11.21 -1.79
CA ILE A 43 0.66 -10.35 -2.14
C ILE A 43 -0.24 -11.06 -3.16
N VAL A 44 0.35 -11.66 -4.19
CA VAL A 44 -0.36 -12.45 -5.21
C VAL A 44 -1.01 -13.69 -4.59
N ARG A 45 -0.31 -14.40 -3.68
CA ARG A 45 -0.87 -15.56 -2.97
C ARG A 45 -2.02 -15.19 -2.03
N SER A 46 -1.94 -14.03 -1.38
CA SER A 46 -2.94 -13.58 -0.41
C SER A 46 -4.18 -12.97 -1.07
N LYS A 47 -4.07 -12.42 -2.29
CA LYS A 47 -5.17 -11.84 -3.08
C LYS A 47 -5.97 -10.78 -2.31
N PRO A 48 -5.33 -9.70 -1.83
CA PRO A 48 -6.05 -8.61 -1.18
C PRO A 48 -7.02 -7.94 -2.16
N LYS A 49 -8.11 -7.37 -1.64
CA LYS A 49 -9.10 -6.62 -2.43
C LYS A 49 -8.67 -5.18 -2.69
N GLY A 50 -7.74 -4.68 -1.89
CA GLY A 50 -7.14 -3.38 -2.05
C GLY A 50 -5.83 -3.31 -1.28
N ILE A 51 -4.95 -2.43 -1.72
CA ILE A 51 -3.65 -2.18 -1.09
C ILE A 51 -3.61 -0.72 -0.67
N ILE A 52 -3.20 -0.46 0.56
CA ILE A 52 -2.93 0.89 1.05
C ILE A 52 -1.44 1.01 1.31
N LEU A 53 -0.80 1.96 0.64
CA LEU A 53 0.56 2.37 0.95
C LEU A 53 0.45 3.40 2.09
N SER A 54 0.82 2.99 3.31
CA SER A 54 0.93 3.94 4.42
C SER A 54 1.95 5.00 4.04
N GLY A 55 1.86 6.23 4.53
CA GLY A 55 2.89 7.26 4.30
C GLY A 55 4.22 6.93 5.00
N GLY A 56 5.18 7.83 4.93
CA GLY A 56 6.41 7.75 5.72
C GLY A 56 6.99 9.13 6.03
N PRO A 57 7.82 9.26 7.10
CA PRO A 57 8.57 10.48 7.38
C PRO A 57 9.73 10.68 6.39
N ALA A 58 10.15 9.62 5.69
CA ALA A 58 11.21 9.66 4.70
C ALA A 58 10.86 10.66 3.59
N SER A 59 11.76 11.63 3.39
CA SER A 59 11.69 12.58 2.29
C SER A 59 11.77 11.82 0.97
N VAL A 60 10.86 12.11 0.04
CA VAL A 60 10.81 11.52 -1.32
C VAL A 60 12.11 11.76 -2.10
N TYR A 61 12.88 12.75 -1.69
CA TYR A 61 14.01 13.30 -2.44
C TYR A 61 15.38 12.81 -1.97
N GLU A 62 15.44 11.92 -0.98
CA GLU A 62 16.69 11.35 -0.50
C GLU A 62 17.08 10.10 -1.30
N ASN A 63 18.35 10.01 -1.70
CA ASN A 63 18.89 8.79 -2.28
C ASN A 63 18.75 7.65 -1.25
N GLY A 64 17.83 6.70 -1.51
CA GLY A 64 17.52 5.59 -0.61
C GLY A 64 16.09 5.57 -0.05
N SER A 65 15.21 6.49 -0.47
CA SER A 65 13.80 6.46 -0.06
C SER A 65 13.15 5.11 -0.41
N PRO A 66 12.31 4.55 0.49
CA PRO A 66 11.59 3.31 0.25
C PRO A 66 10.90 3.29 -1.12
N GLN A 67 11.28 2.34 -1.97
CA GLN A 67 10.71 2.16 -3.29
C GLN A 67 9.62 1.10 -3.25
N VAL A 68 8.56 1.32 -4.01
CA VAL A 68 7.54 0.30 -4.27
C VAL A 68 7.88 -0.38 -5.59
N ASP A 69 7.83 -1.70 -5.62
CA ASP A 69 8.01 -2.46 -6.86
C ASP A 69 6.83 -2.17 -7.81
N VAL A 70 7.15 -1.73 -9.03
CA VAL A 70 6.18 -1.33 -10.06
C VAL A 70 5.18 -2.44 -10.37
N LYS A 71 5.61 -3.71 -10.27
CA LYS A 71 4.76 -4.87 -10.46
C LYS A 71 3.52 -4.87 -9.55
N LEU A 72 3.57 -4.20 -8.39
CA LEU A 72 2.43 -4.03 -7.50
C LEU A 72 1.23 -3.37 -8.20
N PHE A 73 1.50 -2.35 -9.03
CA PHE A 73 0.47 -1.61 -9.78
C PHE A 73 -0.04 -2.38 -11.01
N GLU A 74 0.75 -3.34 -11.48
CA GLU A 74 0.39 -4.23 -12.59
C GLU A 74 -0.52 -5.39 -12.15
N LEU A 75 -0.68 -5.63 -10.83
CA LEU A 75 -1.53 -6.70 -10.30
C LEU A 75 -3.03 -6.51 -10.54
N GLY A 76 -3.46 -5.33 -11.01
CA GLY A 76 -4.88 -4.99 -11.20
C GLY A 76 -5.66 -4.86 -9.89
N ILE A 77 -4.97 -4.79 -8.75
CA ILE A 77 -5.56 -4.57 -7.43
C ILE A 77 -5.62 -3.05 -7.19
N PRO A 78 -6.74 -2.48 -6.72
CA PRO A 78 -6.83 -1.07 -6.38
C PRO A 78 -5.78 -0.69 -5.33
N VAL A 79 -5.02 0.40 -5.59
CA VAL A 79 -3.99 0.91 -4.68
C VAL A 79 -4.33 2.34 -4.26
N LEU A 80 -4.34 2.59 -2.95
CA LEU A 80 -4.45 3.93 -2.37
C LEU A 80 -3.13 4.29 -1.68
N GLY A 81 -2.51 5.40 -2.06
CA GLY A 81 -1.27 5.86 -1.45
C GLY A 81 -1.43 7.18 -0.70
N PHE A 82 -0.98 7.23 0.55
CA PHE A 82 -0.80 8.51 1.23
C PHE A 82 0.56 9.08 0.82
N CYS A 83 0.52 10.13 -0.01
CA CYS A 83 1.63 10.58 -0.85
C CYS A 83 2.96 10.81 -0.09
N ARG A 84 4.02 10.15 -0.60
CA ARG A 84 5.45 10.54 -0.65
C ARG A 84 6.33 9.39 -1.23
N TYR A 85 5.90 8.73 -2.31
CA TYR A 85 6.66 7.65 -2.97
C TYR A 85 7.14 8.06 -4.36
N ILE A 86 8.39 7.73 -4.72
CA ILE A 86 8.83 7.77 -6.12
C ILE A 86 8.30 6.49 -6.78
N ILE A 87 7.42 6.64 -7.76
CA ILE A 87 7.14 5.58 -8.73
C ILE A 87 8.21 5.71 -9.81
N ASN A 88 9.15 4.77 -9.86
CA ASN A 88 10.22 4.82 -10.85
C ASN A 88 9.67 4.34 -12.22
N ASN A 89 9.44 5.30 -13.11
CA ASN A 89 9.12 5.21 -14.55
C ASN A 89 7.76 4.62 -15.01
N SER A 90 6.99 5.50 -15.68
CA SER A 90 6.08 5.23 -16.81
C SER A 90 4.82 4.37 -16.60
N ILE A 91 3.95 4.69 -15.63
CA ILE A 91 2.60 4.12 -15.58
C ILE A 91 1.48 5.17 -15.61
N ASN A 92 0.45 4.89 -16.41
CA ASN A 92 -0.74 5.71 -16.61
C ASN A 92 -1.49 5.96 -15.30
N SER A 93 -1.83 7.22 -15.06
CA SER A 93 -2.45 7.76 -13.84
C SER A 93 -3.88 7.28 -13.53
N SER A 94 -4.38 6.24 -14.19
CA SER A 94 -5.81 5.87 -14.14
C SER A 94 -6.23 5.10 -12.89
N ASN A 95 -5.28 4.53 -12.14
CA ASN A 95 -5.57 3.69 -10.96
C ASN A 95 -5.07 4.31 -9.64
N PHE A 96 -4.58 5.55 -9.68
CA PHE A 96 -4.06 6.26 -8.52
C PHE A 96 -5.08 7.30 -8.07
N ILE A 97 -5.58 7.18 -6.85
CA ILE A 97 -6.43 8.20 -6.24
C ILE A 97 -5.55 9.00 -5.29
N ASP A 98 -5.05 10.13 -5.78
CA ASP A 98 -4.37 11.14 -4.96
C ASP A 98 -5.44 11.97 -4.22
N ASN A 99 -5.37 12.00 -2.88
CA ASN A 99 -6.18 12.92 -2.08
C ASN A 99 -5.36 14.21 -1.87
N PRO A 100 -5.92 15.42 -2.08
CA PRO A 100 -5.21 16.69 -1.94
C PRO A 100 -4.70 16.97 -0.53
#